data_AF-A0A2P6QXV4-F1
#
_entry.id   AF-A0A2P6QXV4-F1
#
_cell.length_a   1.000
_cell.length_b   1.000
_cell.length_c   1.000
_cell.angle_alpha   90.00
_cell.angle_beta   90.00
_cell.angle_gamma   90.00
#
_symmetry.space_group_name_H-M   'P 1'
#
loop_
_entity.id
_entity.type
_entity.pdbx_description
1 polymer ?
#
loop_
_entity_poly.entity_id
_entity_poly.type
_entity_poly.pdbx_seq_one_letter_code
_entity_poly.pdbx_strand_id
1 'polypeptide(L)' 'MIDPRITVAWCRRHGVPIDSVFPKSLLRKFAWAMDVGPDFRF' A
#
# COMPACT_ATOMS: atom_id res chain seq x y z
N MET A 1 -11.97 -7.32 5.53
CA MET A 1 -11.49 -6.58 4.35
C MET A 1 -10.39 -5.65 4.84
N ILE A 2 -9.16 -5.78 4.33
CA ILE A 2 -8.01 -4.98 4.79
C ILE A 2 -8.00 -3.67 4.00
N ASP A 3 -7.83 -2.53 4.68
CA ASP A 3 -7.65 -1.25 4.02
C ASP A 3 -6.28 -1.24 3.29
N PRO A 4 -6.25 -1.02 1.96
CA PRO A 4 -5.00 -1.06 1.20
C PRO A 4 -3.95 -0.07 1.70
N ARG A 5 -4.35 1.02 2.35
CA ARG A 5 -3.44 2.02 2.93
C ARG A 5 -2.61 1.46 4.09
N ILE A 6 -3.16 0.51 4.85
CA ILE A 6 -2.42 -0.18 5.93
C ILE A 6 -1.26 -0.97 5.32
N THR A 7 -1.53 -1.70 4.24
CA THR A 7 -0.51 -2.47 3.53
C THR A 7 0.53 -1.58 2.85
N VAL A 8 0.10 -0.47 2.23
CA VAL A 8 1.02 0.52 1.62
C VAL A 8 1.94 1.14 2.68
N ALA A 9 1.39 1.56 3.82
CA ALA A 9 2.17 2.13 4.92
C ALA A 9 3.18 1.12 5.48
N TRP A 10 2.77 -0.14 5.65
CA TRP A 10 3.67 -1.22 6.06
C TRP A 10 4.79 -1.45 5.04
N CYS A 11 4.47 -1.52 3.74
CA CYS A 11 5.47 -1.70 2.68
C CYS A 11 6.50 -0.57 2.71
N ARG A 12 6.05 0.68 2.87
CA ARG A 12 6.92 1.86 2.98
C ARG A 12 7.79 1.83 4.22
N ARG A 13 7.22 1.48 5.37
CA ARG A 13 7.94 1.39 6.65
C ARG A 13 9.04 0.34 6.64
N HIS A 14 8.83 -0.76 5.92
CA HIS A 14 9.77 -1.89 5.86
C HIS A 14 10.59 -1.96 4.57
N GLY A 15 10.46 -0.97 3.67
CA GLY A 15 11.18 -0.96 2.39
C GLY A 15 10.79 -2.09 1.45
N VAL A 16 9.59 -2.66 1.61
CA VAL A 16 9.09 -3.76 0.76
C VAL A 16 8.56 -3.20 -0.56
N PRO A 17 8.97 -3.74 -1.72
CA PRO A 17 8.44 -3.33 -3.01
C PRO A 17 6.93 -3.58 -3.12
N ILE A 18 6.15 -2.53 -3.36
CA ILE A 18 4.68 -2.58 -3.41
C ILE A 18 4.15 -3.48 -4.54
N ASP A 19 4.88 -3.59 -5.64
CA ASP A 19 4.58 -4.45 -6.79
C ASP A 19 4.73 -5.96 -6.51
N SER A 20 5.46 -6.31 -5.44
CA SER A 20 5.55 -7.70 -4.95
C SER A 20 4.33 -8.11 -4.11
N VAL A 21 3.61 -7.14 -3.54
CA VAL A 21 2.45 -7.36 -2.67
C VAL A 21 1.14 -7.20 -3.45
N PHE A 22 1.08 -6.22 -4.34
CA PHE A 22 -0.10 -5.95 -5.16
C PHE A 22 0.19 -6.22 -6.64
N PRO A 23 -0.59 -7.10 -7.30
CA PRO A 23 -0.51 -7.25 -8.75
C PRO A 23 -0.89 -5.94 -9.45
N LYS A 24 -0.38 -5.75 -10.68
CA LYS A 24 -0.56 -4.51 -11.47
C LYS A 24 -2.02 -4.05 -11.61
N SER A 25 -2.98 -4.97 -11.64
CA SER A 25 -4.41 -4.66 -11.68
C SER A 25 -4.90 -3.99 -10.39
N LEU A 26 -4.44 -4.46 -9.23
CA LEU A 26 -4.80 -3.90 -7.93
C LEU A 26 -4.09 -2.58 -7.65
N LEU A 27 -2.86 -2.39 -8.15
CA LEU A 27 -2.18 -1.10 -8.08
C LEU A 27 -3.00 0.03 -8.73
N ARG A 28 -3.57 -0.23 -9.92
CA ARG A 28 -4.46 0.74 -10.59
C ARG A 28 -5.74 0.98 -9.80
N LYS A 29 -6.34 -0.09 -9.25
CA LYS A 29 -7.56 0.01 -8.43
C LYS A 29 -7.35 0.82 -7.14
N PHE A 30 -6.17 0.72 -6.55
CA PHE A 30 -5.82 1.35 -5.28
C PHE A 30 -4.87 2.53 -5.45
N ALA A 31 -4.85 3.18 -6.62
CA ALA A 31 -3.99 4.34 -6.87
C ALA A 31 -4.17 5.45 -5.82
N TRP A 32 -5.40 5.65 -5.33
CA TRP A 32 -5.73 6.60 -4.25
C TRP A 32 -5.09 6.25 -2.89
N ALA A 33 -4.77 4.98 -2.63
CA ALA A 33 -4.15 4.51 -1.40
C ALA A 33 -2.61 4.61 -1.45
N MET A 34 -2.04 4.83 -2.65
CA MET A 34 -0.59 4.88 -2.86
C MET A 34 0.04 6.17 -2.36
N ASP A 35 -0.71 7.20 -1.97
CA ASP A 35 -0.14 8.45 -1.48
C ASP A 35 0.13 8.45 0.04
N VAL A 36 -0.19 7.34 0.73
CA VAL A 36 -0.19 7.28 2.19
C VAL A 36 1.19 7.12 2.82
N GLY A 37 1.56 8.02 3.72
CA GLY A 37 2.83 7.96 4.45
C GLY A 37 3.02 6.69 5.33
N PRO A 38 4.26 6.37 5.71
CA PRO A 38 4.59 5.16 6.49
C PRO A 38 4.00 5.16 7.92
N ASP A 39 3.60 6.32 8.43
CA ASP A 39 3.05 6.49 9.78
C ASP A 39 1.52 6.34 9.85
N PHE A 40 0.87 5.99 8.74
CA PHE A 40 -0.58 5.80 8.71
C PHE A 40 -1.03 4.68 9.66
N ARG A 41 -2.02 5.02 10.50
CA ARG A 41 -2.70 4.13 11.44
C ARG A 41 -4.20 4.32 11.29
N PHE A 42 -4.96 3.23 11.44
CA PHE A 42 -6.41 3.21 11.33
C PHE A 42 -7.07 3.47 12.68
#